data_AF-A0A1X9T1I3-F1
#
_entry.id   AF-A0A1X9T1I3-F1
#
_cell.length_a   1.000
_cell.length_b   1.000
_cell.length_c   1.000
_cell.angle_alpha   90.00
_cell.angle_beta   90.00
_cell.angle_gamma   90.00
#
_symmetry.space_group_name_H-M   'P 1'
#
loop_
_entity.id
_entity.type
_entity.pdbx_description
1 polymer ?
#
loop_
_entity_poly.entity_id
_entity_poly.type
_entity_poly.pdbx_seq_one_letter_code
_entity_poly.pdbx_strand_id
1 'polypeptide(L)'
;MAQNDLIIMAVAVLIVGVILYKQINKVTQNITNDDENPNLAYSKFCDAIDNQIDILRQNTQEDMILEPNKKDEILEALSDFSKELVFIESLNSKDSTQWQSKLFALLSRLDSFIESNFINGEQLARSIKENLRGEFNRLGLDRD
;
A
#
# COMPACT_ATOMS: atom_id res chain seq x y z
N MET A 1 6.23 -9.58 19.68
CA MET A 1 6.87 -8.53 18.87
C MET A 1 8.12 -9.14 18.27
N ALA A 2 7.96 -9.73 17.10
CA ALA A 2 9.03 -10.47 16.45
C ALA A 2 10.02 -9.47 15.85
N GLN A 3 11.30 -9.82 15.83
CA GLN A 3 12.37 -9.04 15.20
C GLN A 3 12.04 -8.61 13.75
N ASN A 4 11.13 -9.34 13.09
CA ASN A 4 10.63 -9.05 11.74
C ASN A 4 9.73 -7.81 11.67
N ASP A 5 8.95 -7.48 12.72
CA ASP A 5 8.07 -6.29 12.74
C ASP A 5 8.91 -5.01 12.74
N LEU A 6 10.02 -5.04 13.48
CA LEU A 6 10.99 -3.95 13.54
C LEU A 6 11.71 -3.75 12.20
N ILE A 7 12.04 -4.84 11.50
CA ILE A 7 12.71 -4.78 10.20
C ILE A 7 11.74 -4.27 9.13
N ILE A 8 10.49 -4.74 9.13
CA ILE A 8 9.48 -4.31 8.14
C ILE A 8 9.06 -2.85 8.36
N MET A 9 8.87 -2.43 9.62
CA MET A 9 8.61 -1.03 9.97
C MET A 9 9.80 -0.15 9.59
N ALA A 10 11.04 -0.58 9.86
CA ALA A 10 12.24 0.16 9.47
C ALA A 10 12.36 0.29 7.94
N VAL A 11 12.03 -0.74 7.18
CA VAL A 11 12.05 -0.70 5.70
C VAL A 11 10.98 0.24 5.17
N ALA A 12 9.76 0.20 5.71
CA ALA A 12 8.70 1.11 5.30
C ALA A 12 9.03 2.58 5.65
N VAL A 13 9.59 2.82 6.83
CA VAL A 13 10.08 4.15 7.26
C VAL A 13 11.24 4.63 6.40
N LEU A 14 12.13 3.73 5.95
CA LEU A 14 13.22 4.08 5.03
C LEU A 14 12.70 4.43 3.64
N ILE A 15 11.74 3.68 3.10
CA ILE A 15 11.11 3.99 1.80
C ILE A 15 10.43 5.37 1.87
N VAL A 16 9.62 5.61 2.90
CA VAL A 16 8.96 6.91 3.12
C VAL A 16 9.99 8.03 3.33
N GLY A 17 11.04 7.79 4.13
CA GLY A 17 12.10 8.76 4.40
C GLY A 17 12.90 9.17 3.16
N VAL A 18 13.22 8.22 2.28
CA VAL A 18 13.91 8.49 1.00
C VAL A 18 13.03 9.33 0.08
N ILE A 19 11.74 9.02 0.00
CA ILE A 19 10.79 9.75 -0.86
C ILE A 19 10.54 11.18 -0.34
N LEU A 20 10.47 11.38 0.98
CA LEU A 20 10.31 12.70 1.61
C LEU A 20 11.57 13.56 1.48
N TYR A 21 12.76 12.98 1.70
CA TYR A 21 14.04 13.68 1.55
C TYR A 21 14.22 14.25 0.13
N LYS A 22 13.71 13.54 -0.89
CA LYS A 22 13.87 13.93 -2.29
C LYS A 22 12.86 14.97 -2.79
N GLN A 23 11.63 14.98 -2.26
CA GLN A 23 10.66 16.06 -2.58
C GLN A 23 11.13 17.45 -2.11
N ILE A 24 11.87 17.51 -1.00
CA ILE A 24 12.43 18.77 -0.49
C ILE A 24 13.57 19.26 -1.41
N ASN A 25 14.29 18.36 -2.09
CA ASN A 25 15.46 18.68 -2.91
C ASN A 25 15.16 18.81 -4.43
N LYS A 26 14.01 18.31 -4.92
CA LYS A 26 13.63 18.27 -6.36
C LYS A 26 12.67 19.41 -6.78
N VAL A 27 12.65 20.54 -6.06
CA VAL A 27 11.90 21.75 -6.46
C VAL A 27 12.70 22.65 -7.44
N THR A 28 13.92 22.27 -7.86
CA THR A 28 14.80 23.22 -8.58
C THR A 28 15.42 22.78 -9.91
N GLN A 29 15.47 21.51 -10.34
CA GLN A 29 16.19 21.21 -11.59
C GLN A 29 15.53 20.21 -12.56
N ASN A 30 15.10 20.80 -13.69
CA ASN A 30 15.26 20.31 -15.07
C ASN A 30 14.65 18.96 -15.44
N ILE A 31 13.33 18.97 -15.64
CA ILE A 31 12.58 17.93 -16.34
C ILE A 31 13.11 17.85 -17.78
N THR A 32 13.76 16.74 -18.13
CA THR A 32 14.27 16.48 -19.48
C THR A 32 13.69 15.15 -19.94
N ASN A 33 12.59 15.22 -20.69
CA ASN A 33 12.16 14.32 -21.76
C ASN A 33 12.48 12.81 -21.62
N ASP A 34 11.95 12.12 -20.59
CA ASP A 34 11.42 10.73 -20.68
C ASP A 34 10.63 10.32 -19.42
N ASP A 35 10.15 11.28 -18.62
CA ASP A 35 9.54 10.99 -17.33
C ASP A 35 8.08 10.55 -17.49
N GLU A 36 7.79 9.27 -17.25
CA GLU A 36 6.43 8.82 -16.91
C GLU A 36 5.88 9.77 -15.85
N ASN A 37 4.75 10.43 -16.14
CA ASN A 37 4.10 11.35 -15.21
C ASN A 37 4.00 10.68 -13.83
N PRO A 38 4.63 11.19 -12.76
CA PRO A 38 4.67 10.50 -11.47
C PRO A 38 3.26 10.22 -10.94
N ASN A 39 2.27 11.03 -11.31
CA ASN A 39 0.86 10.77 -11.00
C ASN A 39 0.32 9.48 -11.64
N LEU A 40 0.78 9.13 -12.84
CA LEU A 40 0.42 7.88 -13.51
C LEU A 40 1.05 6.67 -12.81
N ALA A 41 2.31 6.78 -12.36
CA ALA A 41 2.96 5.71 -11.60
C ALA A 41 2.30 5.49 -10.22
N TYR A 42 1.89 6.56 -9.54
CA TYR A 42 1.12 6.46 -8.29
C TYR A 42 -0.29 5.88 -8.48
N SER A 43 -0.98 6.26 -9.56
CA SER A 43 -2.29 5.66 -9.91
C SER A 43 -2.14 4.15 -10.18
N LYS A 44 -1.15 3.74 -10.98
CA LYS A 44 -0.82 2.32 -11.20
C LYS A 44 -0.46 1.58 -9.89
N PHE A 45 0.14 2.26 -8.92
CA PHE A 45 0.42 1.67 -7.62
C PHE A 45 -0.85 1.52 -6.76
N CYS A 46 -1.78 2.48 -6.81
CA CYS A 46 -3.11 2.31 -6.23
C CYS A 46 -3.84 1.11 -6.85
N ASP A 47 -3.80 0.93 -8.17
CA ASP A 47 -4.36 -0.26 -8.82
C ASP A 47 -3.73 -1.55 -8.29
N ALA A 48 -2.41 -1.57 -8.07
CA ALA A 48 -1.73 -2.72 -7.49
C ALA A 48 -2.21 -3.04 -6.07
N ILE A 49 -2.49 -2.02 -5.24
CA ILE A 49 -3.05 -2.19 -3.89
C ILE A 49 -4.49 -2.71 -3.98
N ASP A 50 -5.32 -2.15 -4.85
CA ASP A 50 -6.72 -2.60 -5.01
C ASP A 50 -6.78 -4.06 -5.46
N ASN A 51 -5.88 -4.48 -6.36
CA ASN A 51 -5.73 -5.88 -6.74
C ASN A 51 -5.39 -6.80 -5.55
N GLN A 52 -4.55 -6.36 -4.60
CA GLN A 52 -4.29 -7.14 -3.39
C GLN A 52 -5.53 -7.20 -2.49
N ILE A 53 -6.32 -6.12 -2.41
CA ILE A 53 -7.59 -6.10 -1.67
C ILE A 53 -8.60 -7.08 -2.31
N ASP A 54 -8.66 -7.17 -3.64
CA ASP A 54 -9.50 -8.13 -4.34
C ASP A 54 -9.10 -9.59 -4.08
N ILE A 55 -7.80 -9.88 -4.00
CA ILE A 55 -7.31 -11.20 -3.56
C ILE A 55 -7.80 -11.51 -2.14
N LEU A 56 -7.74 -10.53 -1.23
CA LEU A 56 -8.28 -10.71 0.13
C LEU A 56 -9.80 -10.95 0.13
N ARG A 57 -10.55 -10.29 -0.76
CA ARG A 57 -11.99 -10.56 -0.91
C ARG A 57 -12.22 -11.99 -1.39
N GLN A 58 -11.45 -12.47 -2.38
CA GLN A 58 -11.54 -13.85 -2.85
C GLN A 58 -11.22 -14.85 -1.73
N ASN A 59 -10.13 -14.64 -0.99
CA ASN A 59 -9.78 -15.46 0.17
C ASN A 59 -10.90 -15.46 1.24
N THR A 60 -11.57 -14.32 1.44
CA THR A 60 -12.72 -14.21 2.34
C THR A 60 -13.92 -15.01 1.81
N GLN A 61 -14.17 -15.01 0.50
CA GLN A 61 -15.21 -15.83 -0.13
C GLN A 61 -14.94 -17.34 0.01
N GLU A 62 -13.67 -17.73 -0.05
CA GLU A 62 -13.19 -19.12 0.12
C GLU A 62 -13.04 -19.53 1.60
N ASP A 63 -13.56 -18.73 2.53
CA ASP A 63 -13.52 -18.96 3.98
C ASP A 63 -12.10 -19.12 4.55
N MET A 64 -11.08 -18.51 3.91
CA MET A 64 -9.70 -18.43 4.40
C MET A 64 -9.52 -17.39 5.53
N ILE A 65 -10.51 -17.29 6.41
CA ILE A 65 -10.62 -16.33 7.51
C ILE A 65 -10.73 -17.05 8.86
N LEU A 66 -10.30 -16.38 9.93
CA LEU A 66 -10.29 -16.98 11.28
C LEU A 66 -11.70 -17.23 11.84
N GLU A 67 -12.62 -16.32 11.55
CA GLU A 67 -14.00 -16.37 12.05
C GLU A 67 -15.00 -16.33 10.88
N PRO A 68 -15.47 -17.48 10.37
CA PRO A 68 -16.38 -17.53 9.23
C PRO A 68 -17.70 -16.77 9.43
N ASN A 69 -18.16 -16.61 10.67
CA ASN A 69 -19.34 -15.82 11.02
C ASN A 69 -19.14 -14.30 10.86
N LYS A 70 -17.89 -13.83 10.70
CA LYS A 70 -17.55 -12.42 10.43
C LYS A 70 -17.30 -12.15 8.94
N LYS A 71 -17.62 -13.09 8.06
CA LYS A 71 -17.39 -12.97 6.61
C LYS A 71 -17.92 -11.65 6.04
N ASP A 72 -19.17 -11.30 6.34
CA ASP A 72 -19.80 -10.08 5.84
C ASP A 72 -19.10 -8.82 6.38
N GLU A 73 -18.72 -8.80 7.66
CA GLU A 73 -17.97 -7.70 8.28
C GLU A 73 -16.59 -7.52 7.64
N ILE A 74 -15.90 -8.63 7.33
CA ILE A 74 -14.58 -8.61 6.68
C ILE A 74 -14.71 -8.09 5.25
N LEU A 75 -15.73 -8.53 4.49
CA LEU A 75 -15.98 -8.04 3.13
C LEU A 75 -16.34 -6.55 3.11
N GLU A 76 -17.12 -6.08 4.08
CA GLU A 76 -17.44 -4.65 4.23
C GLU A 76 -16.18 -3.84 4.53
N ALA A 77 -15.34 -4.30 5.47
CA ALA A 77 -14.07 -3.64 5.76
C ALA A 77 -13.14 -3.58 4.54
N LEU A 78 -13.04 -4.65 3.75
CA LEU A 78 -12.28 -4.66 2.49
C LEU A 78 -12.85 -3.69 1.45
N SER A 79 -14.18 -3.54 1.39
CA SER A 79 -14.83 -2.53 0.55
C SER A 79 -14.46 -1.10 0.99
N ASP A 80 -14.43 -0.86 2.30
CA ASP A 80 -14.06 0.43 2.86
C ASP A 80 -12.59 0.77 2.62
N PHE A 81 -11.67 -0.20 2.69
CA PHE A 81 -10.28 -0.01 2.30
C PHE A 81 -10.15 0.45 0.83
N SER A 82 -10.88 -0.16 -0.10
CA SER A 82 -10.87 0.26 -1.50
C SER A 82 -11.47 1.66 -1.71
N LYS A 83 -12.56 2.01 -1.01
CA LYS A 83 -13.13 3.37 -1.08
C LYS A 83 -12.15 4.41 -0.54
N GLU A 84 -11.48 4.11 0.57
CA GLU A 84 -10.47 4.98 1.15
C GLU A 84 -9.26 5.13 0.21
N LEU A 85 -8.84 4.05 -0.47
CA LEU A 85 -7.80 4.08 -1.49
C LEU A 85 -8.16 4.99 -2.66
N VAL A 86 -9.38 4.88 -3.21
CA VAL A 86 -9.88 5.76 -4.27
C VAL A 86 -9.92 7.21 -3.80
N PHE A 87 -10.31 7.46 -2.55
CA PHE A 87 -10.23 8.80 -1.98
C PHE A 87 -8.79 9.31 -1.93
N ILE A 88 -7.85 8.50 -1.45
CA ILE A 88 -6.43 8.83 -1.42
C ILE A 88 -5.91 9.14 -2.82
N GLU A 89 -6.21 8.33 -3.82
CA GLU A 89 -5.86 8.60 -5.22
C GLU A 89 -6.45 9.93 -5.73
N SER A 90 -7.70 10.23 -5.37
CA SER A 90 -8.40 11.45 -5.77
C SER A 90 -7.88 12.73 -5.09
N LEU A 91 -7.12 12.61 -3.99
CA LEU A 91 -6.42 13.73 -3.36
C LEU A 91 -5.33 14.22 -4.31
N ASN A 92 -5.77 15.08 -5.23
CA ASN A 92 -5.00 15.68 -6.30
C ASN A 92 -3.58 16.02 -5.82
N SER A 93 -2.60 15.41 -6.49
CA SER A 93 -1.13 15.52 -6.53
C SER A 93 -0.39 16.81 -6.10
N LYS A 94 -1.05 17.77 -5.47
CA LYS A 94 -0.50 19.05 -5.00
C LYS A 94 0.28 18.94 -3.70
N ASP A 95 0.08 17.88 -2.92
CA ASP A 95 0.83 17.60 -1.68
C ASP A 95 1.14 16.10 -1.59
N SER A 96 2.23 15.70 -2.24
CA SER A 96 2.71 14.32 -2.28
C SER A 96 3.09 13.78 -0.89
N THR A 97 3.40 14.64 0.08
CA THR A 97 3.70 14.23 1.46
C THR A 97 2.44 13.80 2.20
N GLN A 98 1.37 14.60 2.13
CA GLN A 98 0.09 14.23 2.73
C GLN A 98 -0.52 12.99 2.08
N TRP A 99 -0.41 12.88 0.76
CA TRP A 99 -0.85 11.70 0.02
C TRP A 99 -0.12 10.43 0.48
N GLN A 100 1.23 10.46 0.53
CA GLN A 100 2.05 9.33 1.00
C GLN A 100 1.74 8.93 2.43
N SER A 101 1.59 9.91 3.33
CA SER A 101 1.25 9.62 4.73
C SER A 101 -0.10 8.93 4.86
N LYS A 102 -1.10 9.31 4.06
CA LYS A 102 -2.42 8.65 4.07
C LYS A 102 -2.35 7.25 3.48
N LEU A 103 -1.63 7.07 2.38
CA LEU A 103 -1.44 5.75 1.77
C LEU A 103 -0.72 4.80 2.73
N PHE A 104 0.33 5.27 3.41
CA PHE A 104 1.02 4.48 4.42
C PHE A 104 0.11 4.10 5.59
N ALA A 105 -0.71 5.03 6.07
CA ALA A 105 -1.67 4.74 7.13
C ALA A 105 -2.72 3.68 6.70
N LEU A 106 -3.20 3.76 5.45
CA LEU A 106 -4.09 2.76 4.86
C LEU A 106 -3.42 1.38 4.83
N LEU A 107 -2.20 1.30 4.29
CA LEU A 107 -1.45 0.05 4.16
C LEU A 107 -1.12 -0.57 5.52
N SER A 108 -0.76 0.23 6.52
CA SER A 108 -0.50 -0.25 7.87
C SER A 108 -1.77 -0.82 8.52
N ARG A 109 -2.93 -0.18 8.31
CA ARG A 109 -4.22 -0.69 8.79
C ARG A 109 -4.62 -1.97 8.08
N LEU A 110 -4.39 -2.05 6.77
CA LEU A 110 -4.64 -3.25 5.98
C LEU A 110 -3.76 -4.42 6.47
N ASP A 111 -2.48 -4.17 6.75
CA ASP A 111 -1.53 -5.16 7.29
C ASP A 111 -2.04 -5.77 8.59
N SER A 112 -2.37 -4.92 9.58
CA SER A 112 -2.93 -5.38 10.86
C SER A 112 -4.28 -6.06 10.71
N PHE A 113 -5.10 -5.61 9.76
CA PHE A 113 -6.39 -6.23 9.44
C PHE A 113 -6.20 -7.65 8.90
N ILE A 114 -5.24 -7.86 7.99
CA ILE A 114 -4.93 -9.19 7.44
C ILE A 114 -4.46 -10.13 8.56
N GLU A 115 -3.50 -9.69 9.36
CA GLU A 115 -2.94 -10.49 10.46
C GLU A 115 -4.00 -10.92 11.49
N SER A 116 -5.01 -10.09 11.71
CA SER A 116 -6.03 -10.32 12.73
C SER A 116 -7.26 -11.09 12.23
N ASN A 117 -7.47 -11.21 10.91
CA ASN A 117 -8.71 -11.77 10.35
C ASN A 117 -8.50 -12.99 9.44
N PHE A 118 -7.28 -13.22 8.93
CA PHE A 118 -7.03 -14.30 7.95
C PHE A 118 -6.26 -15.47 8.55
N ILE A 119 -6.55 -16.67 8.04
CA ILE A 119 -5.75 -17.86 8.34
C ILE A 119 -4.34 -17.66 7.78
N ASN A 120 -3.32 -17.96 8.59
CA ASN A 120 -1.92 -17.64 8.27
C ASN A 120 -1.71 -16.14 7.96
N GLY A 121 -2.45 -15.26 8.64
CA GLY A 121 -2.47 -13.80 8.39
C GLY A 121 -1.10 -13.16 8.29
N GLU A 122 -0.14 -13.50 9.16
CA GLU A 122 1.24 -12.99 9.08
C GLU A 122 1.96 -13.34 7.77
N GLN A 123 1.72 -14.55 7.24
CA GLN A 123 2.33 -14.99 6.00
C GLN A 123 1.66 -14.30 4.81
N LEU A 124 0.33 -14.18 4.84
CA LEU A 124 -0.44 -13.48 3.81
C LEU A 124 -0.06 -11.99 3.75
N ALA A 125 0.03 -11.34 4.91
CA ALA A 125 0.48 -9.96 5.05
C ALA A 125 1.91 -9.76 4.50
N ARG A 126 2.83 -10.67 4.81
CA ARG A 126 4.19 -10.67 4.24
C ARG A 126 4.18 -10.80 2.71
N SER A 127 3.43 -11.75 2.16
CA SER A 127 3.33 -11.93 0.71
C SER A 127 2.76 -10.69 0.00
N ILE A 128 1.74 -10.06 0.57
CA ILE A 128 1.16 -8.81 0.05
C ILE A 128 2.21 -7.69 0.07
N LYS A 129 2.96 -7.54 1.17
CA LYS A 129 4.05 -6.55 1.27
C LYS A 129 5.15 -6.79 0.23
N GLU A 130 5.53 -8.05 0.00
CA GLU A 130 6.52 -8.42 -1.01
C GLU A 130 6.03 -8.12 -2.44
N ASN A 131 4.77 -8.44 -2.75
CA ASN A 131 4.14 -8.13 -4.03
C ASN A 131 4.09 -6.62 -4.27
N LEU A 132 3.61 -5.85 -3.30
CA LEU A 132 3.52 -4.39 -3.40
C LEU A 132 4.91 -3.76 -3.53
N ARG A 133 5.92 -4.26 -2.82
CA ARG A 133 7.30 -3.81 -3.00
C ARG A 133 7.81 -4.12 -4.42
N GLY A 134 7.48 -5.29 -4.95
CA GLY A 134 7.81 -5.66 -6.33
C GLY A 134 7.19 -4.70 -7.34
N GLU A 135 5.90 -4.39 -7.19
CA GLU A 135 5.18 -3.44 -8.04
C GLU A 135 5.72 -2.01 -7.90
N PHE A 136 6.00 -1.56 -6.68
CA PHE A 136 6.61 -0.26 -6.41
C PHE A 136 7.94 -0.09 -7.14
N ASN A 137 8.81 -1.11 -7.07
CA ASN A 137 10.08 -1.12 -7.77
C ASN A 137 9.92 -1.22 -9.30
N ARG A 138 8.96 -2.03 -9.78
CA ARG A 138 8.65 -2.21 -11.20
C ARG A 138 8.18 -0.90 -11.84
N LEU A 139 7.43 -0.10 -11.09
CA LEU A 139 6.95 1.22 -11.48
C LEU A 139 8.02 2.31 -11.37
N GLY A 140 9.24 1.96 -10.95
CA GLY A 140 10.35 2.92 -10.80
C GLY A 140 10.14 3.92 -9.68
N LEU A 141 9.21 3.67 -8.75
CA LEU A 141 8.95 4.56 -7.61
C LEU A 141 10.08 4.50 -6.56
N ASP A 142 10.96 3.50 -6.65
CA ASP A 142 12.22 3.38 -5.91
C ASP A 142 13.43 4.02 -6.61
N ARG A 143 13.32 4.20 -7.94
CA ARG A 143 14.37 4.70 -8.82
C ARG A 143 14.24 6.20 -9.00
N ASP A 144 14.74 6.91 -8.00
CA ASP A 144 15.27 8.27 -8.16
C ASP A 144 15.98 8.66 -6.88
#